data_AF-A0A210Q0H1-F1
#
_entry.id   AF-A0A210Q0H1-F1
#
_cell.length_a   1.000
_cell.length_b   1.000
_cell.length_c   1.000
_cell.angle_alpha   90.00
_cell.angle_beta   90.00
_cell.angle_gamma   90.00
#
_symmetry.space_group_name_H-M   'P 1'
#
loop_
_entity.id
_entity.type
_entity.pdbx_description
1 polymer ?
#
loop_
_entity_poly.entity_id
_entity_poly.type
_entity_poly.pdbx_seq_one_letter_code
_entity_poly.pdbx_strand_id
1 'polypeptide(L)'
;MFQLVLGLVLVLGINECSGKPPYGDAIPNGKAVPNPCAPAGTTWLGVGHTTPSGGGTRNLFGSNFLDEDLEWTNTLCTMDSDADGVSNGAELGDPDCTWTKGAAPTRNATGHPGICEPISLVHCQLQNNNWNIQCDMYP
;
A
#
# COMPACT_ATOMS: atom_id res chain seq x y z
N MET A 1 -15.84 63.40 -17.53
CA MET A 1 -16.90 62.37 -17.41
C MET A 1 -16.22 61.02 -17.60
N PHE A 2 -16.07 60.26 -16.51
CA PHE A 2 -15.34 59.00 -16.44
C PHE A 2 -16.03 57.91 -17.27
N GLN A 3 -15.33 57.24 -18.19
CA GLN A 3 -15.78 55.95 -18.69
C GLN A 3 -15.21 54.84 -17.81
N LEU A 4 -16.09 54.17 -17.07
CA LEU A 4 -15.77 52.94 -16.35
C LEU A 4 -15.49 51.82 -17.35
N VAL A 5 -14.33 51.19 -17.23
CA VAL A 5 -14.02 49.91 -17.88
C VAL A 5 -14.53 48.82 -16.93
N LEU A 6 -15.63 48.16 -17.27
CA LEU A 6 -16.16 47.05 -16.50
C LEU A 6 -15.46 45.76 -16.95
N GLY A 7 -14.34 45.43 -16.32
CA GLY A 7 -13.63 44.16 -16.54
C GLY A 7 -14.28 43.04 -15.75
N LEU A 8 -14.95 42.11 -16.43
CA LEU A 8 -15.47 40.88 -15.83
C LEU A 8 -14.31 39.90 -15.62
N VAL A 9 -13.82 39.79 -14.39
CA VAL A 9 -12.83 38.77 -14.02
C VAL A 9 -13.55 37.47 -13.70
N LEU A 10 -13.49 36.51 -14.61
CA LEU A 10 -13.96 35.14 -14.39
C LEU A 10 -12.92 34.41 -13.53
N VAL A 11 -13.16 34.32 -12.22
CA VAL A 11 -12.30 33.53 -11.31
C VAL A 11 -12.63 32.06 -11.52
N LEU A 12 -11.82 31.39 -12.36
CA LEU A 12 -11.85 29.94 -12.49
C LEU A 12 -11.25 29.35 -11.20
N GLY A 13 -12.12 28.82 -10.34
CA GLY A 13 -11.71 28.07 -9.16
C GLY A 13 -10.92 26.84 -9.60
N ILE A 14 -9.60 26.87 -9.38
CA ILE A 14 -8.76 25.68 -9.48
C ILE A 14 -9.11 24.79 -8.30
N ASN A 15 -9.91 23.76 -8.55
CA ASN A 15 -10.00 22.65 -7.61
C ASN A 15 -8.66 21.94 -7.68
N GLU A 16 -7.81 22.18 -6.69
CA GLU A 16 -6.66 21.33 -6.44
C GLU A 16 -7.20 19.95 -6.10
N CYS A 17 -7.33 19.10 -7.12
CA CYS A 17 -7.47 17.67 -6.92
C CYS A 17 -6.11 17.21 -6.38
N SER A 18 -5.91 17.34 -5.07
CA SER A 18 -4.82 16.69 -4.38
C SER A 18 -5.11 15.19 -4.44
N GLY A 19 -4.69 14.56 -5.53
CA GLY A 19 -4.67 13.12 -5.64
C GLY A 19 -3.86 12.60 -4.46
N LYS A 20 -4.46 11.74 -3.64
CA LYS A 20 -3.71 11.08 -2.57
C LYS A 20 -2.50 10.39 -3.23
N PRO A 21 -1.28 10.52 -2.66
CA PRO A 21 -0.14 9.80 -3.17
C PRO A 21 -0.49 8.32 -3.32
N PRO A 22 -0.02 7.63 -4.36
CA PRO A 22 -0.25 6.19 -4.49
C PRO A 22 0.18 5.51 -3.18
N TYR A 23 -0.55 4.47 -2.75
CA TYR A 23 -0.32 3.78 -1.46
C TYR A 23 1.16 3.43 -1.22
N GLY A 24 1.87 3.08 -2.30
CA GLY A 24 3.30 2.79 -2.26
C GLY A 24 4.23 3.94 -1.84
N ASP A 25 3.76 5.19 -1.81
CA ASP A 25 4.50 6.37 -1.29
C ASP A 25 4.16 6.70 0.17
N ALA A 26 3.18 6.01 0.75
CA ALA A 26 2.71 6.25 2.11
C ALA A 26 3.17 5.19 3.12
N ILE A 27 3.93 4.19 2.68
CA ILE A 27 4.47 3.08 3.47
C ILE A 27 5.95 2.85 3.12
N PRO A 28 6.76 2.29 4.03
CA PRO A 28 8.15 1.96 3.75
C PRO A 28 8.24 0.93 2.62
N ASN A 29 9.21 1.11 1.71
CA ASN A 29 9.43 0.24 0.54
C ASN A 29 8.20 -0.02 -0.34
N GLY A 30 7.14 0.79 -0.30
CA GLY A 30 5.88 0.48 -1.00
C GLY A 30 5.97 0.37 -2.53
N LYS A 31 7.09 0.76 -3.14
CA LYS A 31 7.41 0.58 -4.58
C LYS A 31 8.31 -0.63 -4.86
N ALA A 32 8.70 -1.37 -3.84
CA ALA A 32 9.69 -2.46 -3.88
C ALA A 32 9.26 -3.67 -3.02
N VAL A 33 7.97 -3.81 -2.73
CA VAL A 33 7.43 -4.97 -2.00
C VAL A 33 7.51 -6.22 -2.88
N PRO A 34 8.15 -7.31 -2.43
CA PRO A 34 8.22 -8.56 -3.18
C PRO A 34 6.83 -9.09 -3.56
N ASN A 35 6.70 -9.70 -4.74
CA ASN A 35 5.50 -10.45 -5.11
C ASN A 35 5.72 -11.94 -4.81
N PRO A 36 5.12 -12.49 -3.74
CA PRO A 36 5.32 -13.89 -3.39
C PRO A 36 4.62 -14.87 -4.35
N CYS A 37 3.67 -14.40 -5.14
CA CYS A 37 2.92 -15.22 -6.10
C CYS A 37 3.59 -15.30 -7.49
N ALA A 38 4.73 -14.65 -7.70
CA ALA A 38 5.41 -14.59 -8.99
C ALA A 38 6.91 -14.91 -8.83
N PRO A 39 7.66 -15.13 -9.93
CA PRO A 39 9.08 -15.44 -9.84
C PRO A 39 9.86 -14.42 -9.00
N ALA A 40 10.92 -14.88 -8.33
CA ALA A 40 11.74 -14.04 -7.47
C ALA A 40 12.25 -12.78 -8.19
N GLY A 41 12.20 -11.64 -7.50
CA GLY A 41 12.58 -10.34 -8.06
C GLY A 41 11.44 -9.57 -8.73
N THR A 42 10.23 -10.12 -8.77
CA THR A 42 9.03 -9.38 -9.16
C THR A 42 8.45 -8.59 -7.98
N THR A 43 7.79 -7.47 -8.27
CA THR A 43 7.25 -6.53 -7.27
C THR A 43 5.74 -6.49 -7.31
N TRP A 44 5.11 -6.40 -6.14
CA TRP A 44 3.68 -6.13 -6.00
C TRP A 44 3.47 -4.61 -5.86
N LEU A 45 3.12 -3.92 -6.95
CA LEU A 45 2.95 -2.46 -6.95
C LEU A 45 1.63 -2.03 -6.28
N GLY A 46 0.64 -2.90 -6.30
CA GLY A 46 -0.69 -2.74 -5.73
C GLY A 46 -0.77 -3.04 -4.24
N VAL A 47 0.20 -2.59 -3.44
CA VAL A 47 0.22 -2.90 -2.00
C VAL A 47 -1.06 -2.40 -1.36
N GLY A 48 -1.71 -3.26 -0.57
CA GLY A 48 -3.04 -3.00 0.00
C GLY A 48 -4.21 -3.50 -0.85
N HIS A 49 -3.97 -4.10 -2.01
CA HIS A 49 -5.00 -4.67 -2.88
C HIS A 49 -4.77 -6.16 -3.12
N THR A 50 -5.85 -6.86 -3.52
CA THR A 50 -5.77 -8.29 -3.84
C THR A 50 -5.12 -8.58 -5.19
N THR A 51 -4.79 -7.55 -5.98
CA THR A 51 -4.12 -7.67 -7.28
C THR A 51 -2.76 -6.96 -7.31
N PRO A 52 -1.74 -7.50 -8.01
CA PRO A 52 -0.41 -6.87 -8.09
C PRO A 52 -0.40 -5.49 -8.76
N SER A 53 -1.36 -5.22 -9.65
CA SER A 53 -1.50 -3.92 -10.31
C SER A 53 -2.11 -2.85 -9.42
N GLY A 54 -2.72 -3.25 -8.29
CA GLY A 54 -3.49 -2.37 -7.43
C GLY A 54 -4.89 -2.10 -7.98
N GLY A 55 -5.62 -1.23 -7.26
CA GLY A 55 -7.02 -0.94 -7.56
C GLY A 55 -7.95 -2.10 -7.19
N GLY A 56 -9.26 -1.84 -7.23
CA GLY A 56 -10.27 -2.83 -6.86
C GLY A 56 -10.25 -3.15 -5.35
N THR A 57 -10.53 -4.41 -5.02
CA THR A 57 -10.68 -4.91 -3.65
C THR A 57 -9.38 -4.75 -2.85
N ARG A 58 -9.51 -4.31 -1.60
CA ARG A 58 -8.39 -4.26 -0.65
C ARG A 58 -8.12 -5.63 -0.07
N ASN A 59 -6.85 -5.95 0.17
CA ASN A 59 -6.52 -7.05 1.07
C ASN A 59 -6.65 -6.57 2.53
N LEU A 60 -6.30 -7.43 3.50
CA LEU A 60 -6.47 -7.10 4.92
C LEU A 60 -5.55 -5.94 5.34
N PHE A 61 -4.29 -5.93 4.88
CA PHE A 61 -3.37 -4.79 5.04
C PHE A 61 -3.98 -3.47 4.57
N GLY A 62 -4.50 -3.44 3.33
CA GLY A 62 -5.08 -2.21 2.78
C GLY A 62 -6.31 -1.74 3.54
N SER A 63 -7.06 -2.68 4.15
CA SER A 63 -8.20 -2.36 5.01
C SER A 63 -7.74 -1.79 6.34
N ASN A 64 -6.74 -2.40 7.00
CA ASN A 64 -6.16 -1.85 8.23
C ASN A 64 -5.46 -0.51 8.00
N PHE A 65 -4.82 -0.33 6.85
CA PHE A 65 -4.24 0.95 6.47
C PHE A 65 -5.32 2.01 6.28
N LEU A 66 -6.49 1.65 5.75
CA LEU A 66 -7.63 2.55 5.66
C LEU A 66 -8.20 2.90 7.05
N ASP A 67 -8.24 1.93 7.97
CA ASP A 67 -8.68 2.15 9.36
C ASP A 67 -7.73 3.10 10.11
N GLU A 68 -6.45 3.14 9.71
CA GLU A 68 -5.42 4.05 10.21
C GLU A 68 -5.28 5.32 9.34
N ASP A 69 -6.38 5.76 8.71
CA ASP A 69 -6.48 6.99 7.91
C ASP A 69 -5.48 7.10 6.73
N LEU A 70 -5.00 5.96 6.23
CA LEU A 70 -3.94 5.87 5.21
C LEU A 70 -2.61 6.47 5.68
N GLU A 71 -2.32 6.34 6.97
CA GLU A 71 -1.06 6.74 7.59
C GLU A 71 -0.25 5.53 8.08
N TRP A 72 1.08 5.61 7.96
CA TRP A 72 1.99 4.61 8.52
C TRP A 72 2.11 4.85 10.03
N THR A 73 1.11 4.39 10.78
CA THR A 73 1.07 4.52 12.23
C THR A 73 1.86 3.41 12.90
N ASN A 74 2.21 3.60 14.18
CA ASN A 74 2.83 2.53 14.97
C ASN A 74 1.87 1.32 15.13
N THR A 75 0.57 1.58 15.23
CA THR A 75 -0.46 0.54 15.25
C THR A 75 -0.41 -0.31 13.98
N LEU A 76 -0.42 0.32 12.80
CA LEU A 76 -0.33 -0.42 11.53
C LEU A 76 1.01 -1.16 11.41
N CYS A 77 2.11 -0.50 11.75
CA CYS A 77 3.45 -1.07 11.64
C CYS A 77 3.63 -2.34 12.49
N THR A 78 3.07 -2.36 13.71
CA THR A 78 3.18 -3.51 14.63
C THR A 78 2.13 -4.59 14.40
N MET A 79 1.12 -4.32 13.57
CA MET A 79 0.10 -5.30 13.21
C MET A 79 0.70 -6.37 12.30
N ASP A 80 0.19 -7.59 12.41
CA ASP A 80 0.39 -8.71 11.49
C ASP A 80 -0.92 -8.84 10.70
N SER A 81 -1.02 -8.08 9.61
CA SER A 81 -2.30 -7.89 8.91
C SER A 81 -2.73 -9.14 8.14
N ASP A 82 -1.82 -10.01 7.73
CA ASP A 82 -2.10 -11.27 7.05
C ASP A 82 -1.85 -12.51 7.90
N ALA A 83 -1.66 -12.35 9.21
CA ALA A 83 -1.66 -13.42 10.19
C ALA A 83 -0.66 -14.56 9.89
N ASP A 84 0.48 -14.23 9.27
CA ASP A 84 1.53 -15.18 8.95
C ASP A 84 2.61 -15.27 10.05
N GLY A 85 2.48 -14.43 11.09
CA GLY A 85 3.35 -14.35 12.23
C GLY A 85 4.43 -13.26 12.12
N VAL A 86 4.43 -12.47 11.04
CA VAL A 86 5.36 -11.36 10.84
C VAL A 86 4.60 -10.04 10.84
N SER A 87 5.12 -9.03 11.54
CA SER A 87 4.51 -7.70 11.53
C SER A 87 4.75 -6.98 10.20
N ASN A 88 3.77 -6.16 9.78
CA ASN A 88 3.84 -5.29 8.60
C ASN A 88 5.16 -4.51 8.51
N GLY A 89 5.64 -3.95 9.62
CA GLY A 89 6.89 -3.20 9.69
C GLY A 89 8.12 -4.07 9.43
N ALA A 90 8.18 -5.27 9.99
CA ALA A 90 9.27 -6.20 9.73
C ALA A 90 9.35 -6.60 8.26
N GLU A 91 8.21 -6.86 7.62
CA GLU A 91 8.14 -7.21 6.20
C GLU A 91 8.49 -6.05 5.29
N LEU A 92 7.97 -4.85 5.56
CA LEU A 92 8.19 -3.65 4.77
C LEU A 92 9.52 -2.95 5.07
N GLY A 93 10.36 -3.50 5.94
CA GLY A 93 11.71 -2.97 6.22
C GLY A 93 11.76 -1.80 7.21
N ASP A 94 10.75 -1.68 8.07
CA ASP A 94 10.69 -0.79 9.24
C ASP A 94 10.30 -1.56 10.53
N PRO A 95 11.12 -2.54 10.97
CA PRO A 95 10.79 -3.38 12.14
C PRO A 95 10.73 -2.63 13.47
N ASP A 96 11.34 -1.44 13.52
CA ASP A 96 11.39 -0.60 14.72
C ASP A 96 10.27 0.47 14.72
N CYS A 97 9.41 0.49 13.68
CA CYS A 97 8.31 1.45 13.51
C CYS A 97 8.74 2.92 13.62
N THR A 98 9.83 3.26 12.94
CA THR A 98 10.46 4.59 12.98
C THR A 98 10.39 5.33 11.65
N TRP A 99 9.97 4.65 10.58
CA TRP A 99 9.88 5.28 9.27
C TRP A 99 8.79 6.34 9.26
N THR A 100 9.07 7.45 8.58
CA THR A 100 8.12 8.54 8.36
C THR A 100 7.99 8.80 6.87
N LYS A 101 6.81 9.21 6.43
CA LYS A 101 6.53 9.49 5.02
C LYS A 101 7.60 10.36 4.35
N GLY A 102 8.15 9.85 3.24
CA GLY A 102 9.20 10.52 2.46
C GLY A 102 10.64 10.24 2.92
N ALA A 103 10.83 9.57 4.07
CA ALA A 103 12.14 9.09 4.48
C ALA A 103 12.61 7.90 3.62
N ALA A 104 13.92 7.70 3.55
CA ALA A 104 14.46 6.46 3.01
C ALA A 104 14.19 5.30 3.97
N PRO A 105 13.72 4.14 3.50
CA PRO A 105 13.62 2.93 4.33
C PRO A 105 14.99 2.52 4.87
N THR A 106 15.03 2.00 6.09
CA THR A 106 16.28 1.58 6.75
C THR A 106 16.73 0.19 6.31
N ARG A 107 15.79 -0.65 5.87
CA ARG A 107 16.00 -2.01 5.37
C ARG A 107 15.17 -2.22 4.10
N ASN A 108 15.50 -3.24 3.32
CA ASN A 108 14.67 -3.64 2.18
C ASN A 108 13.41 -4.35 2.67
N ALA A 109 12.34 -4.30 1.86
CA ALA A 109 11.20 -5.18 2.08
C ALA A 109 11.61 -6.65 1.85
N THR A 110 11.12 -7.53 2.72
CA THR A 110 11.45 -8.97 2.73
C THR A 110 10.23 -9.88 2.59
N GLY A 111 9.04 -9.34 2.79
CA GLY A 111 7.75 -10.03 2.62
C GLY A 111 6.68 -9.04 2.14
N HIS A 112 5.44 -9.53 2.07
CA HIS A 112 4.29 -8.75 1.65
C HIS A 112 3.22 -8.69 2.76
N PRO A 113 2.89 -7.49 3.31
CA PRO A 113 2.16 -7.32 4.57
C PRO A 113 0.67 -7.70 4.56
N GLY A 114 0.20 -8.33 3.49
CA GLY A 114 -1.20 -8.58 3.22
C GLY A 114 -1.41 -9.83 2.36
N ILE A 115 -0.42 -10.70 2.28
CA ILE A 115 -0.43 -12.00 1.62
C ILE A 115 0.32 -12.96 2.53
N CYS A 116 -0.39 -13.92 3.13
CA CYS A 116 0.24 -14.85 4.08
C CYS A 116 1.41 -15.59 3.43
N GLU A 117 2.58 -15.54 4.07
CA GLU A 117 3.80 -16.19 3.63
C GLU A 117 4.34 -17.20 4.67
N PRO A 118 5.12 -18.21 4.24
CA PRO A 118 5.37 -18.58 2.86
C PRO A 118 4.16 -19.27 2.22
N ILE A 119 3.90 -18.93 0.95
CA ILE A 119 2.79 -19.48 0.13
C ILE A 119 2.84 -21.01 -0.03
N SER A 120 3.97 -21.66 0.28
CA SER A 120 4.07 -23.11 0.30
C SER A 120 3.34 -23.77 1.47
N LEU A 121 2.96 -23.02 2.51
CA LEU A 121 2.23 -23.54 3.66
C LEU A 121 0.74 -23.66 3.37
N VAL A 122 0.16 -24.81 3.75
CA VAL A 122 -1.25 -25.12 3.52
C VAL A 122 -2.18 -24.06 4.10
N HIS A 123 -1.88 -23.52 5.30
CA HIS A 123 -2.72 -22.50 5.90
C HIS A 123 -2.70 -21.19 5.10
N CYS A 124 -1.52 -20.73 4.65
CA CYS A 124 -1.42 -19.53 3.82
C CYS A 124 -2.12 -19.72 2.46
N GLN A 125 -2.03 -20.90 1.84
CA GLN A 125 -2.76 -21.18 0.60
C GLN A 125 -4.27 -21.06 0.80
N LEU A 126 -4.82 -21.69 1.85
CA LEU A 126 -6.24 -21.63 2.15
C LEU A 126 -6.70 -20.21 2.47
N GLN A 127 -5.90 -19.46 3.22
CA GLN A 127 -6.20 -18.10 3.63
C GLN A 127 -6.17 -17.13 2.45
N ASN A 128 -5.11 -17.15 1.65
CA ASN A 128 -4.96 -16.31 0.47
C ASN A 128 -6.08 -16.60 -0.55
N ASN A 129 -6.48 -17.87 -0.71
CA ASN A 129 -7.65 -18.24 -1.52
C ASN A 129 -8.96 -17.68 -0.94
N ASN A 130 -9.16 -17.78 0.38
CA ASN A 130 -10.36 -17.25 1.04
C ASN A 130 -10.45 -15.71 0.95
N TRP A 131 -9.32 -15.03 0.85
CA TRP A 131 -9.24 -13.59 0.65
C TRP A 131 -9.16 -13.16 -0.82
N ASN A 132 -9.30 -14.11 -1.75
CA ASN A 132 -9.23 -13.88 -3.20
C ASN A 132 -7.95 -13.14 -3.63
N ILE A 133 -6.84 -13.38 -2.94
CA ILE A 133 -5.52 -12.88 -3.36
C ILE A 133 -5.20 -13.50 -4.73
N GLN A 134 -4.91 -12.67 -5.71
CA GLN A 134 -4.62 -13.12 -7.07
C GLN A 134 -3.19 -13.65 -7.15
N CYS A 135 -2.97 -14.86 -6.61
CA CYS A 135 -1.72 -15.60 -6.83
C CYS A 135 -1.75 -16.50 -8.06
N ASP A 136 -2.89 -16.55 -8.76
CA ASP A 136 -3.19 -17.57 -9.78
C ASP A 136 -2.77 -17.14 -11.20
N MET A 137 -2.00 -16.06 -11.31
CA MET A 137 -1.85 -15.33 -12.56
C MET A 137 -0.38 -15.17 -12.95
N TYR A 138 0.35 -16.27 -13.09
CA TYR A 138 1.38 -16.39 -14.12
C TYR A 138 1.59 -17.89 -14.41
N PRO A 139 1.33 -18.37 -15.65
CA PRO A 139 1.61 -19.76 -16.04
C PRO A 139 3.09 -20.12 -15.95
#